data_AF-A0A3B9PJJ2-F1
#
_entry.id   AF-A0A3B9PJJ2-F1
#
_cell.length_a   1.000
_cell.length_b   1.000
_cell.length_c   1.000
_cell.angle_alpha   90.00
_cell.angle_beta   90.00
_cell.angle_gamma   90.00
#
_symmetry.space_group_name_H-M   'P 1'
#
loop_
_entity.id
_entity.type
_entity.pdbx_description
1 polymer ?
#
loop_
_entity_poly.entity_id
_entity_poly.type
_entity_poly.pdbx_seq_one_letter_code
_entity_poly.pdbx_strand_id
1 'polypeptide(L)'
;DPPGWLDLDRFALPGVEVVDRHTYRITLKGAYPQFLYWLSMPFFSPVPREADRFFAQPGMAERNLTLDWWPLGTGPYMLVENNPNARMVLARNPNYRGDAYPCEGEGGAEGGDARAGLLADCGKPMPFIDKVVFSREREGIPYWNKFLQGYYDASGVSSDNFDQAVTLTSQGEVSLSEDMEAKGIRLLTSVSPSIFYLGFNMLDP
;
A
#
# COMPACT_ATOMS: atom_id res chain seq x y z
N ASP A 1 -22.89 12.12 -27.73
CA ASP A 1 -22.40 12.77 -26.51
C ASP A 1 -21.48 11.84 -25.76
N PRO A 2 -20.28 12.29 -25.34
CA PRO A 2 -19.50 11.50 -24.39
C PRO A 2 -20.37 11.31 -23.15
N PRO A 3 -20.44 10.10 -22.57
CA PRO A 3 -21.27 9.87 -21.40
C PRO A 3 -20.77 10.81 -20.29
N GLY A 4 -21.60 11.79 -19.95
CA GLY A 4 -21.32 12.69 -18.84
C GLY A 4 -21.23 11.91 -17.53
N TRP A 5 -20.78 12.60 -16.48
CA TRP A 5 -20.67 12.06 -15.13
C TRP A 5 -21.90 11.20 -14.73
N LEU A 6 -21.63 9.95 -14.33
CA LEU A 6 -22.64 9.03 -13.84
C LEU A 6 -22.95 9.35 -12.38
N ASP A 7 -24.02 10.11 -12.15
CA ASP A 7 -24.47 10.42 -10.80
C ASP A 7 -25.11 9.19 -10.13
N LEU A 8 -24.34 8.52 -9.27
CA LEU A 8 -24.74 7.29 -8.58
C LEU A 8 -25.95 7.48 -7.66
N ASP A 9 -26.20 8.71 -7.17
CA ASP A 9 -27.37 9.03 -6.32
C ASP A 9 -28.71 8.75 -7.03
N ARG A 10 -28.69 8.69 -8.35
CA ARG A 10 -29.88 8.41 -9.17
C ARG A 10 -30.22 6.93 -9.25
N PHE A 11 -29.34 6.06 -8.76
CA PHE A 11 -29.50 4.62 -8.82
C PHE A 11 -29.75 4.06 -7.42
N ALA A 12 -30.78 3.24 -7.31
CA ALA A 12 -31.02 2.54 -6.05
C ALA A 12 -29.90 1.52 -5.81
N LEU A 13 -29.33 1.53 -4.60
CA LEU A 13 -28.44 0.49 -4.09
C LEU A 13 -29.13 -0.24 -2.92
N PRO A 14 -29.99 -1.24 -3.19
CA PRO A 14 -30.71 -1.94 -2.14
C PRO A 14 -29.75 -2.55 -1.12
N GLY A 15 -30.04 -2.32 0.17
CA GLY A 15 -29.22 -2.80 1.27
C GLY A 15 -28.15 -1.80 1.75
N VAL A 16 -28.02 -0.62 1.15
CA VAL A 16 -27.23 0.48 1.69
C VAL A 16 -28.16 1.66 1.99
N GLU A 17 -28.09 2.18 3.22
CA GLU A 17 -28.94 3.27 3.70
C GLU A 17 -28.08 4.33 4.38
N VAL A 18 -28.27 5.59 4.01
CA VAL A 18 -27.70 6.73 4.73
C VAL A 18 -28.62 7.05 5.91
N VAL A 19 -28.11 6.88 7.14
CA VAL A 19 -28.87 7.15 8.36
C VAL A 19 -28.76 8.63 8.73
N ASP A 20 -27.55 9.18 8.66
CA ASP A 20 -27.25 10.60 8.86
C ASP A 20 -25.91 10.97 8.17
N ARG A 21 -25.39 12.18 8.42
CA ARG A 21 -24.14 12.69 7.79
C ARG A 21 -22.90 11.83 8.06
N HIS A 22 -22.83 11.15 9.20
CA HIS A 22 -21.67 10.38 9.64
C HIS A 22 -21.99 8.89 9.87
N THR A 23 -23.22 8.47 9.59
CA THR A 23 -23.69 7.11 9.81
C THR A 23 -24.37 6.56 8.57
N TYR A 24 -23.92 5.39 8.11
CA TYR A 24 -24.59 4.59 7.10
C TYR A 24 -24.80 3.16 7.61
N ARG A 25 -25.75 2.46 7.01
CA ARG A 25 -26.10 1.08 7.33
C ARG A 25 -25.98 0.22 6.08
N ILE A 26 -25.36 -0.95 6.23
CA ILE A 26 -25.35 -2.00 5.21
C ILE A 26 -26.11 -3.21 5.73
N THR A 27 -27.13 -3.65 4.99
CA THR A 27 -27.93 -4.84 5.27
C THR A 27 -27.44 -6.03 4.46
N LEU A 28 -27.03 -7.09 5.15
CA LEU A 28 -26.54 -8.32 4.53
C LEU A 28 -27.65 -9.37 4.44
N LYS A 29 -27.56 -10.24 3.43
CA LYS A 29 -28.42 -11.42 3.30
C LYS A 29 -27.84 -12.56 4.14
N GLY A 30 -28.16 -12.57 5.43
CA GLY A 30 -27.68 -13.56 6.40
C GLY A 30 -26.40 -13.12 7.12
N ALA A 31 -25.91 -13.99 8.02
CA ALA A 31 -24.69 -13.73 8.79
C ALA A 31 -23.44 -13.98 7.94
N TYR A 32 -22.60 -12.95 7.78
CA TYR A 32 -21.34 -13.04 7.05
C TYR A 32 -20.20 -12.37 7.85
N PRO A 33 -19.55 -13.10 8.79
CA PRO A 33 -18.50 -12.55 9.65
C PRO A 33 -17.31 -11.95 8.88
N GLN A 34 -17.05 -12.45 7.67
CA GLN A 34 -15.94 -11.99 6.83
C GLN A 34 -16.18 -10.60 6.26
N PHE A 35 -17.41 -10.08 6.30
CA PHE A 35 -17.77 -8.78 5.71
C PHE A 35 -16.93 -7.63 6.25
N LEU A 36 -16.59 -7.64 7.54
CA LEU A 36 -15.74 -6.60 8.14
C LEU A 36 -14.33 -6.62 7.54
N TYR A 37 -13.79 -7.80 7.22
CA TYR A 37 -12.50 -7.91 6.54
C TYR A 37 -12.59 -7.36 5.11
N TRP A 38 -13.68 -7.64 4.39
CA TRP A 38 -13.91 -7.02 3.07
C TRP A 38 -13.87 -5.49 3.15
N LEU A 39 -14.56 -4.88 4.13
CA LEU A 39 -14.55 -3.42 4.31
C LEU A 39 -13.17 -2.84 4.63
N SER A 40 -12.24 -3.65 5.12
CA SER A 40 -10.84 -3.24 5.35
C SER A 40 -9.95 -3.36 4.12
N MET A 41 -10.43 -3.95 3.02
CA MET A 41 -9.64 -4.12 1.80
C MET A 41 -9.57 -2.83 0.97
N PRO A 42 -8.48 -2.62 0.19
CA PRO A 42 -8.25 -1.35 -0.53
C PRO A 42 -9.36 -0.93 -1.50
N PHE A 43 -10.09 -1.87 -2.11
CA PHE A 43 -11.18 -1.52 -3.04
C PHE A 43 -12.45 -0.99 -2.35
N PHE A 44 -12.52 -1.06 -1.02
CA PHE A 44 -13.52 -0.34 -0.22
C PHE A 44 -13.01 1.03 0.29
N SER A 45 -11.86 1.50 -0.21
CA SER A 45 -11.36 2.85 0.11
C SER A 45 -12.40 3.90 -0.30
N PRO A 46 -12.76 4.85 0.58
CA PRO A 46 -13.76 5.85 0.27
C PRO A 46 -13.22 6.83 -0.77
N VAL A 47 -14.02 7.07 -1.81
CA VAL A 47 -13.74 8.08 -2.83
C VAL A 47 -14.73 9.25 -2.67
N PRO A 48 -14.26 10.50 -2.58
CA PRO A 48 -15.17 11.64 -2.49
C PRO A 48 -15.93 11.83 -3.81
N ARG A 49 -17.26 11.98 -3.72
CA ARG A 49 -18.14 12.19 -4.88
C ARG A 49 -17.73 13.39 -5.72
N GLU A 50 -17.24 14.44 -5.07
CA GLU A 50 -16.77 15.65 -5.72
C GLU A 50 -15.57 15.38 -6.65
N ALA A 51 -14.70 14.43 -6.28
CA ALA A 51 -13.57 14.04 -7.13
C ALA A 51 -14.05 13.25 -8.36
N ASP A 52 -14.93 12.28 -8.17
CA ASP A 52 -15.53 11.53 -9.28
C ASP A 52 -16.23 12.48 -10.27
N ARG A 53 -17.04 13.41 -9.76
CA ARG A 53 -17.67 14.46 -10.58
C ARG A 53 -16.66 15.38 -11.27
N PHE A 54 -15.58 15.76 -10.60
CA PHE A 54 -14.55 16.63 -11.16
C PHE A 54 -13.84 15.97 -12.34
N PHE A 55 -13.40 14.72 -12.17
CA PHE A 55 -12.67 13.98 -13.21
C PHE A 55 -13.57 13.52 -14.35
N ALA A 56 -14.88 13.40 -14.14
CA ALA A 56 -15.83 13.08 -15.20
C ALA A 56 -16.21 14.29 -16.10
N GLN A 57 -15.62 15.46 -15.90
CA GLN A 57 -15.83 16.60 -16.79
C GLN A 57 -15.25 16.33 -18.20
N PRO A 58 -15.89 16.82 -19.27
CA PRO A 58 -15.39 16.64 -20.63
C PRO A 58 -13.96 17.15 -20.80
N GLY A 59 -13.09 16.37 -21.45
CA GLY A 59 -11.70 16.75 -21.70
C GLY A 59 -10.71 16.37 -20.60
N MET A 60 -11.17 15.88 -19.44
CA MET A 60 -10.30 15.48 -18.32
C MET A 60 -9.53 14.19 -18.65
N ALA A 61 -10.25 13.14 -19.06
CA ALA A 61 -9.67 11.85 -19.38
C ALA A 61 -8.64 11.94 -20.52
N GLU A 62 -8.93 12.74 -21.56
CA GLU A 62 -8.03 12.97 -22.68
C GLU A 62 -6.72 13.67 -22.28
N ARG A 63 -6.68 14.27 -21.09
CA ARG A 63 -5.50 14.95 -20.52
C ARG A 63 -4.84 14.16 -19.39
N ASN A 64 -5.20 12.88 -19.21
CA ASN A 64 -4.75 12.03 -18.09
C ASN A 64 -5.09 12.63 -16.72
N LEU A 65 -6.20 13.36 -16.63
CA LEU A 65 -6.77 13.84 -15.38
C LEU A 65 -7.89 12.88 -15.00
N THR A 66 -7.52 11.77 -14.37
CA THR A 66 -8.43 10.73 -13.91
C THR A 66 -8.05 10.28 -12.51
N LEU A 67 -8.97 9.62 -11.80
CA LEU A 67 -8.71 9.12 -10.44
C LEU A 67 -7.57 8.10 -10.37
N ASP A 68 -7.39 7.28 -11.41
CA ASP A 68 -6.31 6.30 -11.51
C ASP A 68 -4.94 6.95 -11.78
N TRP A 69 -4.92 8.14 -12.37
CA TRP A 69 -3.68 8.89 -12.61
C TRP A 69 -3.36 9.91 -11.50
N TRP A 70 -4.38 10.47 -10.87
CA TRP A 70 -4.27 11.45 -9.80
C TRP A 70 -5.23 11.09 -8.66
N PRO A 71 -4.88 10.09 -7.84
CA PRO A 71 -5.73 9.62 -6.77
C PRO A 71 -5.94 10.71 -5.72
N LEU A 72 -7.19 10.87 -5.29
CA LEU A 72 -7.60 11.75 -4.21
C LEU A 72 -8.17 10.92 -3.07
N GLY A 73 -7.69 11.16 -1.85
CA GLY A 73 -8.12 10.43 -0.66
C GLY A 73 -7.75 11.16 0.63
N THR A 74 -8.10 10.55 1.76
CA THR A 74 -7.88 11.09 3.10
C THR A 74 -6.67 10.48 3.82
N GLY A 75 -5.85 9.71 3.09
CA GLY A 75 -4.69 9.01 3.62
C GLY A 75 -3.54 9.93 4.06
N PRO A 76 -2.48 9.35 4.66
CA PRO A 76 -1.35 10.10 5.22
C PRO A 76 -0.46 10.77 4.17
N TYR A 77 -0.52 10.34 2.91
CA TYR A 77 0.25 10.92 1.81
C TYR A 77 -0.62 11.19 0.59
N MET A 78 -0.20 12.17 -0.22
CA MET A 78 -0.85 12.59 -1.47
C MET A 78 0.12 12.45 -2.63
N LEU A 79 -0.34 11.98 -3.79
CA LEU A 79 0.48 11.92 -4.99
C LEU A 79 0.69 13.33 -5.55
N VAL A 80 1.94 13.79 -5.62
CA VAL A 80 2.32 15.13 -6.11
C VAL A 80 3.08 15.10 -7.42
N GLU A 81 3.62 13.94 -7.80
CA GLU A 81 4.23 13.70 -9.10
C GLU A 81 3.86 12.30 -9.57
N ASN A 82 3.34 12.21 -10.80
CA ASN A 82 3.07 10.93 -11.44
C ASN A 82 3.69 10.86 -12.83
N ASN A 83 4.81 10.14 -12.93
CA ASN A 83 5.36 9.66 -14.18
C ASN A 83 5.54 8.13 -14.09
N PRO A 84 4.56 7.33 -14.53
CA PRO A 84 4.61 5.87 -14.40
C PRO A 84 5.80 5.21 -15.08
N ASN A 85 6.45 5.92 -16.02
CA ASN A 85 7.62 5.41 -16.71
C ASN A 85 8.94 5.68 -15.97
N ALA A 86 8.94 6.53 -14.94
CA ALA A 86 10.16 6.94 -14.26
C ALA A 86 10.02 7.05 -12.73
N ARG A 87 9.05 7.82 -12.24
CA ARG A 87 8.96 8.19 -10.84
C ARG A 87 7.55 8.58 -10.41
N MET A 88 7.16 8.14 -9.21
CA MET A 88 6.00 8.64 -8.49
C MET A 88 6.46 9.22 -7.16
N VAL A 89 5.96 10.40 -6.80
CA VAL A 89 6.29 11.06 -5.53
C VAL A 89 5.02 11.29 -4.74
N LEU A 90 5.01 10.81 -3.50
CA LEU A 90 3.99 11.20 -2.53
C LEU A 90 4.58 12.16 -1.50
N ALA A 91 3.84 13.20 -1.18
CA ALA A 91 4.15 14.13 -0.10
C ALA A 91 3.21 13.91 1.08
N ARG A 92 3.67 14.22 2.29
CA ARG A 92 2.84 14.23 3.50
C ARG A 92 1.55 15.03 3.27
N ASN A 93 0.42 14.45 3.63
CA ASN A 93 -0.87 15.14 3.60
C ASN A 93 -0.96 16.11 4.80
N PRO A 94 -0.96 17.44 4.59
CA PRO A 94 -1.05 18.41 5.68
C PRO A 94 -2.41 18.38 6.39
N ASN A 95 -3.43 17.81 5.75
CA ASN A 95 -4.78 17.66 6.28
C ASN A 95 -5.06 16.24 6.80
N TYR A 96 -4.03 15.40 6.96
CA TYR A 96 -4.21 14.09 7.55
C TYR A 96 -4.70 14.21 8.99
N ARG A 97 -5.64 13.34 9.38
CA ARG A 97 -6.25 13.33 10.72
C ARG A 97 -5.28 13.07 11.87
N GLY A 98 -4.03 12.69 11.56
CA GLY A 98 -2.95 12.58 12.54
C GLY A 98 -3.09 11.37 13.44
N ASP A 99 -3.33 10.19 12.86
CA ASP A 99 -3.40 8.95 13.63
C ASP A 99 -2.10 8.75 14.44
N ALA A 100 -2.24 8.34 15.69
CA ALA A 100 -1.11 8.05 16.55
C ALA A 100 -0.49 6.71 16.18
N TYR A 101 0.83 6.63 16.25
CA TYR A 101 1.55 5.38 16.11
C TYR A 101 1.08 4.38 17.19
N PRO A 102 0.82 3.11 16.82
CA PRO A 102 0.24 2.14 17.75
C PRO A 102 1.14 1.89 18.96
N CYS A 103 0.50 1.71 20.12
CA CYS A 103 1.18 1.38 21.37
C CYS A 103 1.15 -0.12 21.69
N GLU A 104 0.38 -0.88 20.91
CA GLU A 104 0.27 -2.33 20.98
C GLU A 104 0.75 -2.91 19.65
N GLY A 105 1.44 -4.05 19.72
CA GLY A 105 1.96 -4.77 18.56
C GLY A 105 1.80 -6.27 18.73
N GLU A 106 2.35 -7.03 17.80
CA GLU A 106 2.30 -8.48 17.81
C GLU A 106 2.96 -9.06 19.08
N GLY A 107 2.19 -9.85 19.83
CA GLY A 107 2.61 -10.47 21.08
C GLY A 107 2.47 -9.59 22.33
N GLY A 108 1.88 -8.40 22.24
CA GLY A 108 1.58 -7.54 23.39
C GLY A 108 2.81 -6.86 24.01
N ALA A 109 2.73 -6.49 25.30
CA ALA A 109 3.76 -5.69 25.99
C ALA A 109 5.15 -6.35 26.07
N GLU A 110 5.22 -7.69 25.98
CA GLU A 110 6.45 -8.48 25.91
C GLU A 110 6.57 -9.23 24.57
N GLY A 111 5.87 -8.74 23.54
CA GLY A 111 5.78 -9.34 22.22
C GLY A 111 7.03 -9.17 21.35
N GLY A 112 6.97 -9.72 20.15
CA GLY A 112 8.05 -9.61 19.15
C GLY A 112 8.34 -8.14 18.82
N ASP A 113 7.29 -7.34 18.64
CA ASP A 113 7.41 -5.92 18.26
C ASP A 113 8.01 -5.05 19.36
N ALA A 114 7.66 -5.32 20.62
CA ALA A 114 8.22 -4.63 21.77
C ALA A 114 9.72 -4.90 21.90
N ARG A 115 10.15 -6.17 21.78
CA ARG A 115 11.56 -6.55 21.80
C ARG A 115 12.35 -6.01 20.60
N ALA A 116 11.70 -5.89 19.44
CA ALA A 116 12.30 -5.30 18.25
C ALA A 116 12.39 -3.76 18.30
N GLY A 117 11.85 -3.13 19.36
CA GLY A 117 11.88 -1.68 19.54
C GLY A 117 10.89 -0.92 18.66
N LEU A 118 9.95 -1.61 18.00
CA LEU A 118 8.98 -0.98 17.09
C LEU A 118 7.97 -0.10 17.83
N LEU A 119 7.72 -0.36 19.11
CA LEU A 119 6.77 0.41 19.93
C LEU A 119 7.37 1.69 20.55
N ALA A 120 8.65 2.01 20.28
CA ALA A 120 9.33 3.18 20.85
C ALA A 120 8.70 4.52 20.45
N ASP A 121 8.00 4.56 19.31
CA ASP A 121 7.31 5.74 18.79
C ASP A 121 5.83 5.80 19.16
N CYS A 122 5.35 4.91 20.06
CA CYS A 122 3.98 4.89 20.57
C CYS A 122 3.43 6.30 20.87
N GLY A 123 2.25 6.59 20.34
CA GLY A 123 1.56 7.85 20.57
C GLY A 123 2.05 9.03 19.71
N LYS A 124 3.19 8.90 19.01
CA LYS A 124 3.67 9.96 18.13
C LYS A 124 2.74 10.12 16.92
N PRO A 125 2.48 11.35 16.45
CA PRO A 125 1.63 11.59 15.31
C PRO A 125 2.28 11.10 14.01
N MET A 126 1.56 10.30 13.23
CA MET A 126 1.98 9.84 11.91
C MET A 126 1.48 10.79 10.80
N PRO A 127 2.12 10.80 9.61
CA PRO A 127 3.33 10.04 9.23
C PRO A 127 4.64 10.68 9.73
N PHE A 128 5.71 9.87 9.81
CA PHE A 128 7.02 10.34 10.28
C PHE A 128 7.88 10.99 9.20
N ILE A 129 7.81 10.51 7.96
CA ILE A 129 8.59 11.03 6.84
C ILE A 129 7.78 12.03 6.01
N ASP A 130 8.48 12.95 5.37
CA ASP A 130 7.84 14.02 4.59
C ASP A 130 7.46 13.60 3.17
N LYS A 131 8.18 12.62 2.63
CA LYS A 131 8.10 12.26 1.21
C LYS A 131 8.43 10.79 1.00
N VAL A 132 7.64 10.16 0.13
CA VAL A 132 7.88 8.80 -0.38
C VAL A 132 8.17 8.92 -1.87
N VAL A 133 9.28 8.33 -2.32
CA VAL A 133 9.68 8.34 -3.73
C VAL A 133 9.73 6.92 -4.25
N PHE A 134 8.87 6.62 -5.21
CA PHE A 134 8.91 5.39 -5.97
C PHE A 134 9.61 5.65 -7.29
N SER A 135 10.83 5.15 -7.43
CA SER A 135 11.59 5.20 -8.69
C SER A 135 11.44 3.86 -9.41
N ARG A 136 11.24 3.93 -10.74
CA ARG A 136 11.11 2.74 -11.56
C ARG A 136 12.46 2.31 -12.11
N GLU A 137 12.94 1.16 -11.62
CA GLU A 137 14.06 0.42 -12.18
C GLU A 137 13.53 -0.92 -12.65
N ARG A 138 13.78 -1.30 -13.90
CA ARG A 138 13.27 -2.57 -14.45
C ARG A 138 14.23 -3.72 -14.17
N GLU A 139 15.51 -3.41 -14.09
CA GLU A 139 16.60 -4.36 -13.98
C GLU A 139 17.00 -4.56 -12.51
N GLY A 140 16.98 -5.82 -12.06
CA GLY A 140 17.25 -6.16 -10.65
C GLY A 140 18.69 -5.87 -10.20
N ILE A 141 19.69 -6.15 -11.05
CA ILE A 141 21.12 -5.94 -10.69
C ILE A 141 21.45 -4.45 -10.50
N PRO A 142 21.10 -3.53 -11.43
CA PRO A 142 21.29 -2.09 -11.21
C PRO A 142 20.54 -1.55 -9.98
N TYR A 143 19.31 -2.04 -9.73
CA TYR A 143 18.53 -1.67 -8.56
C TYR A 143 19.26 -2.04 -7.25
N TRP A 144 19.77 -3.26 -7.17
CA TRP A 144 20.55 -3.75 -6.03
C TRP A 144 21.83 -2.96 -5.80
N ASN A 145 22.60 -2.69 -6.86
CA ASN A 145 23.83 -1.90 -6.75
C ASN A 145 23.55 -0.46 -6.27
N LYS A 146 22.45 0.15 -6.72
CA LYS A 146 22.01 1.48 -6.25
C LYS A 146 21.59 1.44 -4.78
N PHE A 147 20.90 0.39 -4.34
CA PHE A 147 20.58 0.16 -2.93
C PHE A 147 21.84 0.04 -2.08
N LEU A 148 22.83 -0.77 -2.48
CA LEU A 148 24.11 -0.91 -1.78
C LEU A 148 24.96 0.37 -1.71
N GLN A 149 24.66 1.34 -2.58
CA GLN A 149 25.25 2.68 -2.61
C GLN A 149 24.44 3.73 -1.82
N GLY A 150 23.27 3.37 -1.29
CA GLY A 150 22.41 4.26 -0.51
C GLY A 150 21.45 5.13 -1.32
N TYR A 151 21.21 4.81 -2.60
CA TYR A 151 20.20 5.53 -3.41
C TYR A 151 18.76 5.10 -3.08
N TYR A 152 18.58 3.94 -2.44
CA TYR A 152 17.29 3.38 -2.05
C TYR A 152 17.31 2.96 -0.59
N ASP A 153 16.21 3.21 0.13
CA ASP A 153 16.07 2.85 1.55
C ASP A 153 15.70 1.37 1.76
N ALA A 154 15.12 0.73 0.73
CA ALA A 154 14.69 -0.65 0.77
C ALA A 154 14.93 -1.33 -0.59
N SER A 155 15.21 -2.64 -0.54
CA SER A 155 15.29 -3.51 -1.72
C SER A 155 14.78 -4.91 -1.37
N GLY A 156 14.13 -5.57 -2.32
CA GLY A 156 13.93 -7.02 -2.26
C GLY A 156 15.23 -7.77 -2.56
N VAL A 157 15.33 -9.02 -2.11
CA VAL A 157 16.40 -9.94 -2.50
C VAL A 157 15.88 -10.79 -3.67
N SER A 158 16.37 -10.52 -4.89
CA SER A 158 16.07 -11.36 -6.05
C SER A 158 16.90 -12.63 -6.04
N SER A 159 16.46 -13.65 -6.79
CA SER A 159 17.24 -14.87 -7.02
C SER A 159 18.65 -14.58 -7.52
N ASP A 160 18.79 -13.59 -8.42
CA ASP A 160 20.06 -13.23 -9.03
C ASP A 160 21.06 -12.58 -8.05
N ASN A 161 20.54 -12.00 -6.96
CA ASN A 161 21.34 -11.31 -5.94
C ASN A 161 21.44 -12.12 -4.64
N PHE A 162 20.84 -13.33 -4.60
CA PHE A 162 20.74 -14.13 -3.38
C PHE A 162 22.12 -14.48 -2.81
N ASP A 163 23.05 -14.94 -3.66
CA ASP A 163 24.41 -15.33 -3.26
C ASP A 163 25.25 -14.15 -2.75
N GLN A 164 24.92 -12.91 -3.13
CA GLN A 164 25.60 -11.70 -2.64
C GLN A 164 24.97 -11.15 -1.36
N ALA A 165 23.66 -11.34 -1.22
CA ALA A 165 22.87 -10.82 -0.11
C ALA A 165 22.87 -11.77 1.10
N VAL A 166 23.06 -13.06 0.88
CA VAL A 166 22.80 -14.10 1.86
C VAL A 166 23.99 -15.03 2.02
N THR A 167 24.41 -15.24 3.26
CA THR A 167 25.21 -16.39 3.67
C THR A 167 24.28 -17.46 4.26
N LEU A 168 24.42 -18.69 3.77
CA LEU A 168 23.73 -19.83 4.36
C LEU A 168 24.49 -20.26 5.60
N THR A 169 23.89 -20.07 6.77
CA THR A 169 24.44 -20.61 8.01
C THR A 169 24.30 -22.13 8.04
N SER A 170 25.08 -22.81 8.89
CA SER A 170 25.07 -24.27 9.05
C SER A 170 23.70 -24.84 9.46
N GLN A 171 22.75 -23.98 9.83
CA GLN A 171 21.40 -24.31 10.27
C GLN A 171 20.33 -24.00 9.21
N GLY A 172 20.73 -23.52 8.02
CA GLY A 172 19.79 -23.21 6.93
C GLY A 172 19.10 -21.84 7.06
N GLU A 173 19.50 -21.02 8.04
CA GLU A 173 19.04 -19.64 8.17
C GLU A 173 19.83 -18.71 7.25
N VAL A 174 19.10 -17.80 6.62
CA VAL A 174 19.55 -16.78 5.68
C VAL A 174 20.07 -15.58 6.49
N SER A 175 21.39 -15.40 6.57
CA SER A 175 22.02 -14.22 7.22
C SER A 175 22.58 -13.26 6.18
N LEU A 176 22.67 -11.96 6.51
CA LEU A 176 23.30 -10.98 5.63
C LEU A 176 24.82 -11.21 5.54
N SER A 177 25.45 -10.70 4.48
CA SER A 177 26.91 -10.63 4.41
C SER A 177 27.49 -9.58 5.37
N GLU A 178 28.70 -9.80 5.87
CA GLU A 178 29.39 -8.89 6.80
C GLU A 178 29.47 -7.45 6.25
N ASP A 179 29.71 -7.31 4.94
CA ASP A 179 29.76 -6.01 4.25
C ASP A 179 28.42 -5.27 4.30
N MET A 180 27.30 -5.99 4.28
CA MET A 180 25.96 -5.40 4.38
C MET A 180 25.63 -4.99 5.81
N GLU A 181 26.00 -5.82 6.79
CA GLU A 181 25.86 -5.46 8.22
C GLU A 181 26.71 -4.24 8.58
N ALA A 182 27.94 -4.15 8.05
CA ALA A 182 28.80 -2.98 8.22
C ALA A 182 28.21 -1.69 7.64
N LYS A 183 27.34 -1.81 6.62
CA LYS A 183 26.57 -0.70 6.04
C LYS A 183 25.27 -0.40 6.78
N GLY A 184 24.97 -1.12 7.87
CA GLY A 184 23.74 -0.97 8.65
C GLY A 184 22.48 -1.53 7.98
N ILE A 185 22.64 -2.35 6.94
CA ILE A 185 21.53 -2.99 6.24
C ILE A 185 20.97 -4.11 7.13
N ARG A 186 19.64 -4.27 7.13
CA ARG A 186 18.95 -5.30 7.90
C ARG A 186 18.06 -6.14 6.98
N LEU A 187 18.07 -7.44 7.18
CA LEU A 187 17.17 -8.36 6.49
C LEU A 187 15.90 -8.53 7.31
N LEU A 188 14.76 -8.23 6.68
CA LEU A 188 13.44 -8.46 7.26
C LEU A 188 12.77 -9.60 6.51
N THR A 189 12.40 -10.65 7.22
CA THR A 189 11.67 -11.80 6.69
C THR A 189 10.28 -11.88 7.33
N SER A 190 9.30 -12.33 6.55
CA SER A 190 7.94 -12.56 7.02
C SER A 190 7.31 -13.70 6.25
N VAL A 191 6.43 -14.46 6.91
CA VAL A 191 5.65 -15.52 6.27
C VAL A 191 4.42 -14.90 5.63
N SER A 192 4.38 -14.89 4.31
CA SER A 192 3.22 -14.41 3.56
C SER A 192 2.19 -15.53 3.35
N PRO A 193 0.89 -15.31 3.61
CA PRO A 193 -0.17 -16.27 3.29
C PRO A 193 -0.43 -16.29 1.78
N SER A 194 0.44 -16.96 1.02
CA SER A 194 0.38 -17.07 -0.44
C SER A 194 0.20 -18.51 -0.90
N ILE A 195 -0.56 -18.70 -1.99
CA ILE A 195 -0.67 -19.97 -2.71
C ILE A 195 -0.24 -19.77 -4.16
N PHE A 196 0.61 -20.64 -4.67
CA PHE A 196 0.98 -20.70 -6.07
C PHE A 196 0.36 -21.95 -6.69
N TYR A 197 -0.37 -21.79 -7.79
CA TYR A 197 -0.99 -22.90 -8.50
C TYR A 197 -0.98 -22.65 -10.00
N LEU A 198 -1.01 -23.74 -10.77
CA LEU A 198 -1.20 -23.70 -12.22
C LEU A 198 -2.70 -23.81 -12.50
N GLY A 199 -3.29 -22.79 -13.12
CA GLY A 199 -4.67 -22.82 -13.56
C GLY A 199 -4.77 -23.36 -14.98
N PHE A 200 -5.58 -24.39 -15.19
CA PHE A 200 -5.99 -24.82 -16.53
C PHE A 200 -7.28 -24.10 -16.91
N ASN A 201 -7.34 -23.59 -18.13
CA ASN A 201 -8.59 -23.08 -18.67
C ASN A 201 -9.51 -24.27 -18.98
N MET A 202 -10.40 -24.61 -18.05
CA MET A 202 -11.32 -25.74 -18.18
C MET A 202 -12.35 -25.57 -19.31
N LEU A 203 -12.39 -24.41 -19.98
CA LEU A 203 -13.22 -24.12 -21.15
C LEU A 203 -12.46 -24.22 -22.48
N ASP A 204 -11.14 -24.43 -22.45
CA ASP A 204 -10.29 -24.60 -23.63
C ASP A 204 -9.84 -26.07 -23.72
N PRO A 205 -10.46 -26.88 -24.60
CA PRO A 205 -10.26 -28.33 -24.67
C PRO A 205 -8.90 -28.78 -25.20
#